data_AF-A0A438JND0-F1
#
_entry.id   AF-A0A438JND0-F1
#
_cell.length_a   1.000
_cell.length_b   1.000
_cell.length_c   1.000
_cell.angle_alpha   90.00
_cell.angle_beta   90.00
_cell.angle_gamma   90.00
#
_symmetry.space_group_name_H-M   'P 1'
#
loop_
_entity.id
_entity.type
_entity.pdbx_description
1 polymer ?
#
loop_
_entity_poly.entity_id
_entity_poly.type
_entity_poly.pdbx_seq_one_letter_code
_entity_poly.pdbx_strand_id
1 'polypeptide(L)'
;MGCFWKGFQSSKSCALLYFDQEEGGGLNLSLQEDSARTGKVTSAGMYFLGFPVYRLDQTVNSMAAAKDPDSAFFKRLDGFQPCEMTELKAGTHVFAVYGDNFFKSVSYTIEALCTAPFAEEKENLRAVEAQILTKRVELSKFETEYREVLTQFTEMTSRYAQEMQAIDDLLKQRNEIHASYSSAPPIKRSRSKNRGLSKDSKDDGQVKDKKPAFRERPKKKKWYNIHLKVDKSKPC
;
A
#
# COMPACT_ATOMS: atom_id res chain seq x y z
N MET A 1 -34.59 24.68 4.84
CA MET A 1 -34.40 23.96 6.12
C MET A 1 -33.78 22.61 5.79
N GLY A 2 -32.73 22.20 6.49
CA GLY A 2 -32.19 20.85 6.33
C GLY A 2 -32.86 19.90 7.31
N CYS A 3 -33.00 18.63 6.92
CA CYS A 3 -33.54 17.58 7.78
C CYS A 3 -32.65 16.34 7.67
N PHE A 4 -32.54 15.59 8.75
CA PHE A 4 -31.89 14.30 8.78
C PHE A 4 -32.86 13.26 9.33
N TRP A 5 -32.94 12.12 8.63
CA TRP A 5 -33.77 10.99 9.03
C TRP A 5 -32.88 9.83 9.41
N LYS A 6 -33.10 9.27 10.61
CA LYS A 6 -32.34 8.13 11.11
C LYS A 6 -33.26 6.98 11.48
N GLY A 7 -32.96 5.81 10.96
CA GLY A 7 -33.49 4.54 11.43
C GLY A 7 -32.49 3.88 12.38
N PHE A 8 -32.96 3.40 13.53
CA PHE A 8 -32.17 2.65 14.50
C PHE A 8 -32.77 1.26 14.77
N GLN A 9 -31.88 0.28 14.97
CA GLN A 9 -32.24 -1.08 15.40
C GLN A 9 -31.14 -1.73 16.27
N SER A 10 -31.56 -2.55 17.24
CA SER A 10 -30.67 -3.13 18.27
C SER A 10 -29.85 -4.37 17.85
N SER A 11 -30.05 -5.01 16.68
CA SER A 11 -29.26 -6.23 16.40
C SER A 11 -29.15 -6.77 14.95
N LYS A 12 -29.97 -6.34 13.98
CA LYS A 12 -30.01 -6.96 12.63
C LYS A 12 -30.09 -5.94 11.50
N SER A 13 -29.86 -6.34 10.25
CA SER A 13 -29.84 -5.40 9.14
C SER A 13 -31.25 -4.90 8.76
N CYS A 14 -31.32 -3.62 8.42
CA CYS A 14 -32.50 -2.98 7.86
C CYS A 14 -32.10 -2.05 6.73
N ALA A 15 -33.08 -1.62 5.93
CA ALA A 15 -32.92 -0.58 4.93
C ALA A 15 -33.91 0.55 5.23
N LEU A 16 -33.44 1.80 5.14
CA LEU A 16 -34.29 2.97 5.14
C LEU A 16 -34.62 3.30 3.68
N LEU A 17 -35.91 3.46 3.38
CA LEU A 17 -36.43 3.69 2.05
C LEU A 17 -37.13 5.05 2.01
N TYR A 18 -36.92 5.79 0.94
CA TYR A 18 -37.64 7.04 0.64
C TYR A 18 -38.37 6.89 -0.68
N PHE A 19 -39.64 7.31 -0.70
CA PHE A 19 -40.50 7.22 -1.87
C PHE A 19 -40.94 8.60 -2.35
N ASP A 20 -40.90 8.80 -3.65
CA ASP A 20 -41.53 9.94 -4.32
C ASP A 20 -42.95 9.60 -4.71
N GLN A 21 -43.83 10.59 -4.65
CA GLN A 21 -45.22 10.44 -5.07
C GLN A 21 -45.34 10.62 -6.58
N GLU A 22 -45.91 9.62 -7.25
CA GLU A 22 -46.14 9.63 -8.68
C GLU A 22 -47.45 10.36 -9.01
N GLU A 23 -47.54 10.98 -10.20
CA GLU A 23 -48.72 11.74 -10.63
C GLU A 23 -50.02 10.91 -10.61
N GLY A 24 -49.93 9.59 -10.76
CA GLY A 24 -51.04 8.64 -10.66
C GLY A 24 -51.45 8.23 -9.23
N GLY A 25 -50.84 8.82 -8.19
CA GLY A 25 -51.07 8.47 -6.79
C GLY A 25 -50.26 7.26 -6.29
N GLY A 26 -49.37 6.71 -7.13
CA GLY A 26 -48.42 5.66 -6.78
C GLY A 26 -47.24 6.17 -5.95
N LEU A 27 -46.45 5.23 -5.42
CA LEU A 27 -45.17 5.52 -4.75
C LEU A 27 -44.04 4.88 -5.55
N ASN A 28 -43.03 5.68 -5.92
CA ASN A 28 -41.82 5.19 -6.57
C ASN A 28 -40.66 5.22 -5.58
N LEU A 29 -39.89 4.13 -5.50
CA LEU A 29 -38.70 4.08 -4.64
C LEU A 29 -37.63 5.01 -5.21
N SER A 30 -37.27 6.03 -4.44
CA SER A 30 -36.35 7.08 -4.85
C SER A 30 -34.97 6.93 -4.20
N LEU A 31 -34.91 6.61 -2.90
CA LEU A 31 -33.64 6.33 -2.22
C LEU A 31 -33.74 5.08 -1.35
N GLN A 32 -32.63 4.36 -1.28
CA GLN A 32 -32.41 3.27 -0.33
C GLN A 32 -31.07 3.45 0.37
N GLU A 33 -31.09 3.36 1.70
CA GLU A 33 -29.89 3.33 2.55
C GLU A 33 -29.90 2.04 3.37
N ASP A 34 -28.90 1.19 3.14
CA ASP A 34 -28.73 -0.03 3.93
C ASP A 34 -28.09 0.29 5.29
N SER A 35 -28.51 -0.42 6.33
CA SER A 35 -28.00 -0.19 7.67
C SER A 35 -26.55 -0.61 7.81
N ALA A 36 -25.75 0.24 8.45
CA ALA A 36 -24.41 -0.11 8.92
C ALA A 36 -24.43 -0.50 10.40
N ARG A 37 -23.65 -1.52 10.75
CA ARG A 37 -23.51 -1.95 12.14
C ARG A 37 -22.52 -1.03 12.88
N THR A 38 -23.02 -0.31 13.87
CA THR A 38 -22.22 0.53 14.77
C THR A 38 -22.28 -0.04 16.18
N GLY A 39 -21.27 -0.83 16.55
CA GLY A 39 -21.20 -1.50 17.84
C GLY A 39 -22.29 -2.57 18.01
N LYS A 40 -23.22 -2.34 18.94
CA LYS A 40 -24.35 -3.23 19.23
C LYS A 40 -25.59 -2.94 18.39
N VAL A 41 -25.66 -1.77 17.74
CA VAL A 41 -26.85 -1.27 17.05
C VAL A 41 -26.55 -1.19 15.54
N THR A 42 -27.55 -1.46 14.72
CA THR A 42 -27.56 -1.20 13.28
C THR A 42 -28.35 0.08 13.01
N SER A 43 -27.82 0.93 12.15
CA SER A 43 -28.50 2.19 11.80
C SER A 43 -28.33 2.52 10.34
N ALA A 44 -29.38 3.09 9.74
CA ALA A 44 -29.37 3.69 8.42
C ALA A 44 -29.78 5.17 8.55
N GLY A 45 -29.26 6.05 7.70
CA GLY A 45 -29.57 7.48 7.78
C GLY A 45 -29.54 8.17 6.43
N MET A 46 -30.51 9.07 6.21
CA MET A 46 -30.61 9.90 5.01
C MET A 46 -30.49 11.38 5.39
N TYR A 47 -29.57 12.08 4.71
CA TYR A 47 -29.18 13.46 5.02
C TYR A 47 -29.63 14.41 3.92
N PHE A 48 -30.54 15.34 4.26
CA PHE A 48 -31.04 16.35 3.33
C PHE A 48 -30.61 17.74 3.82
N LEU A 49 -29.35 18.10 3.56
CA LEU A 49 -28.69 19.27 4.16
C LEU A 49 -28.63 20.50 3.23
N GLY A 50 -29.04 20.40 1.98
CA GLY A 50 -28.92 21.49 1.01
C GLY A 50 -27.50 21.78 0.52
N PHE A 51 -26.68 20.75 0.51
CA PHE A 51 -25.41 20.70 -0.20
C PHE A 51 -25.07 19.24 -0.50
N PRO A 52 -24.17 18.96 -1.46
CA PRO A 52 -23.74 17.59 -1.75
C PRO A 52 -23.14 16.90 -0.52
N VAL A 53 -23.77 15.81 -0.10
CA VAL A 53 -23.25 14.86 0.89
C VAL A 53 -22.74 13.64 0.14
N TYR A 54 -21.68 13.01 0.61
CA TYR A 54 -21.06 11.89 -0.09
C TYR A 54 -21.14 10.61 0.74
N ARG A 55 -21.42 9.50 0.05
CA ARG A 55 -21.32 8.15 0.60
C ARG A 55 -19.98 7.56 0.19
N LEU A 56 -19.29 6.93 1.14
CA LEU A 56 -18.11 6.14 0.85
C LEU A 56 -18.50 4.66 0.76
N ASP A 57 -18.53 4.12 -0.46
CA ASP A 57 -18.68 2.68 -0.65
C ASP A 57 -17.35 1.97 -0.28
N GLN A 58 -17.36 1.30 0.87
CA GLN A 58 -16.19 0.57 1.38
C GLN A 58 -15.95 -0.76 0.66
N THR A 59 -16.95 -1.29 -0.06
CA THR A 59 -16.80 -2.58 -0.78
C THR A 59 -15.78 -2.47 -1.91
N VAL A 60 -15.70 -1.31 -2.55
CA VAL A 60 -14.73 -0.98 -3.62
C VAL A 60 -13.28 -1.06 -3.13
N ASN A 61 -13.03 -0.71 -1.86
CA ASN A 61 -11.70 -0.69 -1.25
C ASN A 61 -11.20 -2.07 -0.81
N SER A 62 -12.11 -2.98 -0.45
CA SER A 62 -11.73 -4.31 0.06
C SER A 62 -11.13 -5.21 -1.03
N MET A 63 -11.60 -5.10 -2.28
CA MET A 63 -11.08 -5.90 -3.40
C MET A 63 -9.67 -5.47 -3.85
N ALA A 64 -9.32 -4.18 -3.71
CA ALA A 64 -8.02 -3.66 -4.10
C ALA A 64 -6.89 -4.06 -3.12
N ALA A 65 -7.19 -4.12 -1.82
CA ALA A 65 -6.23 -4.42 -0.75
C ALA A 65 -5.65 -5.83 -0.78
N ALA A 66 -6.32 -6.78 -1.42
CA ALA A 66 -5.85 -8.16 -1.49
C ALA A 66 -4.69 -8.37 -2.50
N LYS A 67 -4.46 -7.43 -3.43
CA LYS A 67 -3.47 -7.59 -4.51
C LYS A 67 -2.25 -6.68 -4.39
N ASP A 68 -2.44 -5.45 -3.90
CA ASP A 68 -1.39 -4.44 -3.80
C ASP A 68 -1.73 -3.41 -2.71
N PRO A 69 -0.95 -3.31 -1.61
CA PRO A 69 -1.21 -2.36 -0.53
C PRO A 69 -1.12 -0.90 -1.00
N ASP A 70 -0.28 -0.59 -1.99
CA ASP A 70 -0.14 0.76 -2.52
C ASP A 70 -1.40 1.13 -3.31
N SER A 71 -1.85 0.25 -4.21
CA SER A 71 -3.13 0.45 -4.92
C SER A 71 -4.33 0.58 -3.96
N ALA A 72 -4.34 -0.09 -2.82
CA ALA A 72 -5.42 0.08 -1.85
C ALA A 72 -5.41 1.44 -1.16
N PHE A 73 -4.23 1.99 -0.91
CA PHE A 73 -4.09 3.35 -0.41
C PHE A 73 -4.60 4.37 -1.43
N PHE A 74 -4.15 4.29 -2.69
CA PHE A 74 -4.52 5.25 -3.73
C PHE A 74 -6.00 5.20 -4.12
N LYS A 75 -6.62 4.02 -4.06
CA LYS A 75 -8.04 3.85 -4.39
C LYS A 75 -9.00 4.09 -3.24
N ARG A 76 -8.50 4.46 -2.05
CA ARG A 76 -9.29 4.57 -0.83
C ARG A 76 -10.49 5.52 -0.95
N LEU A 77 -10.41 6.51 -1.84
CA LEU A 77 -11.46 7.51 -2.08
C LEU A 77 -12.21 7.30 -3.41
N ASP A 78 -12.00 6.18 -4.12
CA ASP A 78 -12.67 5.91 -5.41
C ASP A 78 -14.18 5.71 -5.23
N GLY A 79 -14.57 5.04 -4.15
CA GLY A 79 -15.96 4.82 -3.77
C GLY A 79 -16.66 6.03 -3.17
N PHE A 80 -16.02 7.21 -3.14
CA PHE A 80 -16.62 8.43 -2.62
C PHE A 80 -17.57 9.04 -3.66
N GLN A 81 -18.85 8.77 -3.52
CA GLN A 81 -19.89 9.14 -4.48
C GLN A 81 -20.90 10.10 -3.86
N PRO A 82 -21.37 11.12 -4.60
CA PRO A 82 -22.40 12.02 -4.11
C PRO A 82 -23.72 11.26 -3.90
N CYS A 83 -24.42 11.57 -2.81
CA CYS A 83 -25.76 11.09 -2.57
C CYS A 83 -26.73 11.68 -3.61
N GLU A 84 -27.67 10.87 -4.08
CA GLU A 84 -28.59 11.22 -5.18
C GLU A 84 -29.52 12.40 -4.84
N MET A 85 -29.87 12.56 -3.55
CA MET A 85 -30.64 13.70 -3.07
C MET A 85 -29.93 14.42 -1.92
N THR A 86 -30.00 15.74 -1.97
CA THR A 86 -29.42 16.65 -0.98
C THR A 86 -30.48 17.49 -0.26
N GLU A 87 -31.71 17.53 -0.78
CA GLU A 87 -32.81 18.35 -0.27
C GLU A 87 -34.16 17.65 -0.42
N LEU A 88 -35.07 17.90 0.53
CA LEU A 88 -36.48 17.55 0.41
C LEU A 88 -37.27 18.78 0.00
N LYS A 89 -38.22 18.60 -0.91
CA LYS A 89 -39.17 19.65 -1.29
C LYS A 89 -40.13 19.94 -0.14
N ALA A 90 -40.82 21.08 -0.17
CA ALA A 90 -41.93 21.27 0.76
C ALA A 90 -43.07 20.31 0.38
N GLY A 91 -43.54 19.51 1.33
CA GLY A 91 -44.64 18.58 1.08
C GLY A 91 -44.66 17.41 2.05
N THR A 92 -45.54 16.46 1.74
CA THR A 92 -45.62 15.18 2.44
C THR A 92 -44.60 14.22 1.83
N HIS A 93 -43.80 13.59 2.69
CA HIS A 93 -42.78 12.63 2.31
C HIS A 93 -43.09 11.27 2.92
N VAL A 94 -42.85 10.21 2.16
CA VAL A 94 -43.07 8.84 2.61
C VAL A 94 -41.73 8.15 2.81
N PHE A 95 -41.48 7.75 4.06
CA PHE A 95 -40.34 6.96 4.45
C PHE A 95 -40.82 5.59 4.96
N ALA A 96 -40.08 4.54 4.66
CA ALA A 96 -40.32 3.22 5.21
C ALA A 96 -39.03 2.61 5.73
N VAL A 97 -39.15 1.74 6.74
CA VAL A 97 -38.05 0.88 7.16
C VAL A 97 -38.39 -0.53 6.76
N TYR A 98 -37.48 -1.15 6.01
CA TYR A 98 -37.57 -2.53 5.58
C TYR A 98 -36.58 -3.37 6.38
N GLY A 99 -37.07 -4.48 6.95
CA GLY A 99 -36.28 -5.40 7.75
C GLY A 99 -35.96 -6.68 6.98
N ASP A 100 -34.80 -7.27 7.26
CA ASP A 100 -34.36 -8.56 6.74
C ASP A 100 -35.09 -9.79 7.36
N ASN A 101 -36.00 -9.59 8.32
CA ASN A 101 -36.70 -10.67 9.04
C ASN A 101 -38.22 -10.62 8.86
N PHE A 102 -38.73 -11.55 8.06
CA PHE A 102 -40.17 -11.76 7.88
C PHE A 102 -40.83 -12.61 8.97
N PHE A 103 -40.04 -13.44 9.67
CA PHE A 103 -40.57 -14.46 10.60
C PHE A 103 -40.61 -14.03 12.07
N LYS A 104 -39.97 -12.92 12.42
CA LYS A 104 -39.88 -12.46 13.81
C LYS A 104 -40.15 -10.96 13.87
N SER A 105 -41.07 -10.55 14.75
CA SER A 105 -41.33 -9.15 15.03
C SER A 105 -40.08 -8.48 15.62
N VAL A 106 -39.74 -7.31 15.12
CA VAL A 106 -38.63 -6.50 15.61
C VAL A 106 -39.11 -5.06 15.81
N SER A 107 -38.60 -4.40 16.85
CA SER A 107 -38.87 -2.99 17.09
C SER A 107 -37.87 -2.12 16.32
N TYR A 108 -38.39 -1.16 15.58
CA TYR A 108 -37.63 -0.15 14.86
C TYR A 108 -37.94 1.23 15.44
N THR A 109 -36.92 2.05 15.59
CA THR A 109 -37.09 3.46 15.96
C THR A 109 -36.73 4.32 14.75
N ILE A 110 -37.64 5.21 14.36
CA ILE A 110 -37.43 6.18 13.30
C ILE A 110 -37.45 7.56 13.92
N GLU A 111 -36.41 8.34 13.68
CA GLU A 111 -36.28 9.71 14.16
C GLU A 111 -36.10 10.65 12.97
N ALA A 112 -36.90 11.73 12.96
CA ALA A 112 -36.74 12.85 12.05
C ALA A 112 -36.21 14.04 12.84
N LEU A 113 -35.04 14.54 12.46
CA LEU A 113 -34.33 15.60 13.15
C LEU A 113 -34.21 16.82 12.24
N CYS A 114 -34.57 17.98 12.77
CA CYS A 114 -34.31 19.26 12.10
C CYS A 114 -32.82 19.61 12.26
N THR A 115 -32.18 20.10 11.20
CA THR A 115 -30.76 20.48 11.27
C THR A 115 -30.54 21.87 11.84
N ALA A 116 -31.61 22.64 12.11
CA ALA A 116 -31.50 24.02 12.62
C ALA A 116 -30.71 24.13 13.94
N PRO A 117 -30.84 23.19 14.92
CA PRO A 117 -30.02 23.19 16.13
C PRO A 117 -28.55 22.84 15.90
N PHE A 118 -28.21 22.29 14.72
CA PHE A 118 -26.89 21.75 14.38
C PHE A 118 -26.22 22.55 13.25
N ALA A 119 -26.40 23.88 13.25
CA ALA A 119 -25.95 24.74 12.17
C ALA A 119 -24.41 24.71 12.00
N GLU A 120 -23.67 24.66 13.11
CA GLU A 120 -22.21 24.60 13.10
C GLU A 120 -21.71 23.25 12.55
N GLU A 121 -22.26 22.13 13.06
CA GLU A 121 -21.92 20.79 12.61
C GLU A 121 -22.22 20.59 11.13
N LYS A 122 -23.30 21.21 10.64
CA LYS A 122 -23.66 21.21 9.23
C LYS A 122 -22.60 21.90 8.36
N GLU A 123 -22.11 23.07 8.76
CA GLU A 123 -21.03 23.78 8.05
C GLU A 123 -19.70 23.03 8.14
N ASN A 124 -19.40 22.45 9.31
CA ASN A 124 -18.22 21.61 9.51
C ASN A 124 -18.26 20.39 8.59
N LEU A 125 -19.41 19.72 8.46
CA LEU A 125 -19.57 18.60 7.54
C LEU A 125 -19.32 19.06 6.09
N ARG A 126 -19.92 20.17 5.66
CA ARG A 126 -19.67 20.72 4.31
C ARG A 126 -18.18 20.99 4.07
N ALA A 127 -17.48 21.55 5.05
CA ALA A 127 -16.05 21.81 4.95
C ALA A 127 -15.22 20.53 4.85
N VAL A 128 -15.56 19.50 5.65
CA VAL A 128 -14.89 18.19 5.60
C VAL A 128 -15.12 17.49 4.27
N GLU A 129 -16.36 17.50 3.76
CA GLU A 129 -16.72 16.94 2.45
C GLU A 129 -15.87 17.58 1.33
N ALA A 130 -15.74 18.92 1.34
CA ALA A 130 -14.91 19.65 0.39
C ALA A 130 -13.40 19.30 0.52
N GLN A 131 -12.91 19.10 1.74
CA GLN A 131 -11.53 18.66 1.98
C GLN A 131 -11.29 17.24 1.46
N ILE A 132 -12.24 16.32 1.63
CA ILE A 132 -12.11 14.95 1.11
C ILE A 132 -12.06 14.96 -0.43
N LEU A 133 -12.88 15.78 -1.09
CA LEU A 133 -12.81 15.94 -2.56
C LEU A 133 -11.47 16.50 -3.03
N THR A 134 -10.95 17.51 -2.32
CA THR A 134 -9.61 18.05 -2.59
C THR A 134 -8.56 16.96 -2.45
N LYS A 135 -8.61 16.19 -1.36
CA LYS A 135 -7.70 15.07 -1.12
C LYS A 135 -7.80 13.97 -2.16
N ARG A 136 -9.00 13.70 -2.71
CA ARG A 136 -9.18 12.73 -3.79
C ARG A 136 -8.39 13.13 -5.05
N VAL A 137 -8.44 14.42 -5.42
CA VAL A 137 -7.67 14.94 -6.56
C VAL A 137 -6.17 14.88 -6.28
N GLU A 138 -5.75 15.32 -5.09
CA GLU A 138 -4.34 15.24 -4.67
C GLU A 138 -3.81 13.81 -4.67
N LEU A 139 -4.62 12.84 -4.21
CA LEU A 139 -4.25 11.43 -4.14
C LEU A 139 -4.05 10.83 -5.54
N SER A 140 -4.90 11.18 -6.51
CA SER A 140 -4.75 10.74 -7.91
C SER A 140 -3.49 11.31 -8.56
N LYS A 141 -3.16 12.58 -8.30
CA LYS A 141 -1.91 13.18 -8.76
C LYS A 141 -0.70 12.49 -8.11
N PHE A 142 -0.75 12.29 -6.79
CA PHE A 142 0.31 11.64 -6.04
C PHE A 142 0.53 10.19 -6.50
N GLU A 143 -0.52 9.44 -6.84
CA GLU A 143 -0.39 8.08 -7.41
C GLU A 143 0.47 8.07 -8.67
N THR A 144 0.25 9.04 -9.56
CA THR A 144 0.97 9.14 -10.83
C THR A 144 2.47 9.38 -10.58
N GLU A 145 2.79 10.39 -9.77
CA GLU A 145 4.18 10.71 -9.40
C GLU A 145 4.86 9.54 -8.68
N TYR A 146 4.15 8.87 -7.78
CA TYR A 146 4.65 7.69 -7.06
C TYR A 146 5.03 6.55 -8.02
N ARG A 147 4.15 6.23 -8.98
CA ARG A 147 4.39 5.16 -9.97
C ARG A 147 5.56 5.49 -10.90
N GLU A 148 5.73 6.76 -11.28
CA GLU A 148 6.87 7.20 -12.09
C GLU A 148 8.19 7.00 -11.34
N VAL A 149 8.28 7.45 -10.08
CA VAL A 149 9.47 7.28 -9.25
C VAL A 149 9.77 5.80 -8.99
N LEU A 150 8.74 5.00 -8.72
CA LEU A 150 8.88 3.55 -8.52
C LEU A 150 9.44 2.86 -9.76
N THR A 151 9.01 3.29 -10.95
CA THR A 151 9.53 2.78 -12.22
C THR A 151 11.01 3.10 -12.39
N GLN A 152 11.40 4.37 -12.17
CA GLN A 152 12.79 4.80 -12.26
C GLN A 152 13.69 4.08 -11.25
N PHE A 153 13.22 3.91 -10.01
CA PHE A 153 13.92 3.19 -8.97
C PHE A 153 14.15 1.71 -9.36
N THR A 154 13.12 1.07 -9.92
CA THR A 154 13.18 -0.33 -10.36
C THR A 154 14.17 -0.48 -11.52
N GLU A 155 14.14 0.43 -12.50
CA GLU A 155 15.09 0.45 -13.60
C GLU A 155 16.54 0.63 -13.12
N MET A 156 16.77 1.59 -12.23
CA MET A 156 18.10 1.86 -11.68
C MET A 156 18.64 0.69 -10.86
N THR A 157 17.77 0.03 -10.09
CA THR A 157 18.12 -1.18 -9.33
C THR A 157 18.48 -2.34 -10.26
N SER A 158 17.72 -2.52 -11.35
CA SER A 158 18.03 -3.53 -12.37
C SER A 158 19.38 -3.27 -13.03
N ARG A 159 19.63 -2.01 -13.45
CA ARG A 159 20.90 -1.60 -14.07
C ARG A 159 22.07 -1.82 -13.12
N TYR A 160 21.93 -1.46 -11.84
CA TYR A 160 22.96 -1.72 -10.84
C TYR A 160 23.31 -3.21 -10.71
N ALA A 161 22.30 -4.08 -10.71
CA ALA A 161 22.53 -5.52 -10.65
C ALA A 161 23.25 -6.05 -11.91
N GLN A 162 22.90 -5.54 -13.08
CA GLN A 162 23.56 -5.88 -14.35
C GLN A 162 25.03 -5.43 -14.35
N GLU A 163 25.31 -4.19 -13.93
CA GLU A 163 26.67 -3.66 -13.83
C GLU A 163 27.54 -4.45 -12.85
N MET A 164 26.98 -4.80 -11.69
CA MET A 164 27.66 -5.64 -10.71
C MET A 164 28.03 -7.01 -11.30
N GLN A 165 27.11 -7.65 -12.03
CA GLN A 165 27.36 -8.92 -12.70
C GLN A 165 28.42 -8.80 -13.79
N ALA A 166 28.34 -7.75 -14.62
CA ALA A 166 29.32 -7.50 -15.68
C ALA A 166 30.74 -7.32 -15.11
N ILE A 167 30.88 -6.60 -14.00
CA ILE A 167 32.16 -6.43 -13.31
C ILE A 167 32.67 -7.78 -12.77
N ASP A 168 31.82 -8.58 -12.13
CA ASP A 168 32.22 -9.89 -11.61
C ASP A 168 32.68 -10.84 -12.74
N ASP A 169 32.03 -10.81 -13.90
CA ASP A 169 32.42 -11.60 -15.07
C ASP A 169 33.75 -11.14 -15.67
N LEU A 170 33.98 -9.82 -15.79
CA LEU A 170 35.27 -9.27 -16.23
C LEU A 170 36.41 -9.65 -15.28
N LEU A 171 36.17 -9.59 -13.96
CA LEU A 171 37.16 -10.00 -12.97
C LEU A 171 37.47 -11.51 -13.06
N LYS A 172 36.47 -12.34 -13.34
CA LYS A 172 36.65 -13.77 -13.57
C LYS A 172 37.50 -14.04 -14.82
N GLN A 173 37.16 -13.43 -15.96
CA GLN A 173 37.92 -13.56 -17.20
C GLN A 173 39.38 -13.12 -17.01
N ARG A 174 39.61 -12.00 -16.32
CA ARG A 174 40.97 -11.53 -16.00
C ARG A 174 41.76 -12.57 -15.19
N ASN A 175 41.15 -13.19 -14.19
CA ASN A 175 41.80 -14.21 -13.37
C ASN A 175 42.11 -15.49 -14.16
N GLU A 176 41.25 -15.89 -15.08
CA GLU A 176 41.49 -17.03 -15.99
C GLU A 176 42.68 -16.76 -16.92
N ILE A 177 42.76 -15.57 -17.50
CA ILE A 177 43.91 -15.13 -18.32
C ILE A 177 45.19 -15.18 -17.48
N HIS A 178 45.18 -14.62 -16.27
CA HIS A 178 46.33 -14.67 -15.36
C HIS A 178 46.76 -16.11 -15.04
N ALA A 179 45.81 -17.00 -14.79
CA ALA A 179 46.10 -18.40 -14.49
C ALA A 179 46.77 -19.11 -15.67
N SER A 180 46.39 -18.80 -16.92
CA SER A 180 47.00 -19.39 -18.13
C SER A 180 48.50 -19.09 -18.28
N TYR A 181 48.95 -17.91 -17.87
CA TYR A 181 50.38 -17.56 -17.87
C TYR A 181 51.17 -18.27 -16.77
N SER A 182 50.51 -18.61 -15.66
CA SER A 182 51.15 -19.24 -14.51
C SER A 182 51.17 -20.77 -14.61
N SER A 183 50.32 -21.38 -15.45
CA SER A 183 50.24 -22.83 -15.66
C SER A 183 51.03 -23.33 -16.88
N ALA A 184 51.64 -22.43 -17.66
CA ALA A 184 52.50 -22.80 -18.77
C ALA A 184 53.71 -23.63 -18.27
N PRO A 185 54.00 -24.80 -18.86
CA PRO A 185 55.12 -25.63 -18.42
C PRO A 185 56.43 -24.86 -18.61
N PRO A 186 57.42 -25.03 -17.70
CA PRO A 186 58.69 -24.32 -17.81
C PRO A 186 59.29 -24.63 -19.18
N ILE A 187 59.49 -23.58 -19.98
CA ILE A 187 60.21 -23.65 -21.25
C ILE A 187 61.52 -24.39 -20.98
N LYS A 188 61.68 -25.58 -21.57
CA LYS A 188 62.91 -26.37 -21.50
C LYS A 188 64.05 -25.53 -22.08
N ARG A 189 64.74 -24.77 -21.22
CA ARG A 189 66.04 -24.19 -21.57
C ARG A 189 66.99 -25.36 -21.77
N SER A 190 67.42 -25.59 -23.01
CA SER A 190 68.48 -26.52 -23.36
C SER A 190 69.75 -26.11 -22.63
N ARG A 191 70.00 -26.70 -21.46
CA ARG A 191 71.24 -26.50 -20.70
C ARG A 191 72.26 -27.49 -21.25
N SER A 192 73.20 -26.98 -22.06
CA SER A 192 74.35 -27.73 -22.54
C SER A 192 75.12 -28.29 -21.36
N LYS A 193 75.37 -29.61 -21.39
CA LYS A 193 76.21 -30.35 -20.44
C LYS A 193 77.59 -29.73 -20.39
N ASN A 194 78.10 -29.47 -19.19
CA ASN A 194 79.52 -29.68 -18.92
C ASN A 194 79.72 -30.27 -17.52
N ARG A 195 80.45 -31.38 -17.50
CA ARG A 195 80.93 -32.14 -16.34
C ARG A 195 81.96 -31.31 -15.56
N GLY A 196 81.88 -31.34 -14.23
CA GLY A 196 82.91 -30.82 -13.35
C GLY A 196 82.73 -31.38 -11.93
N LEU A 197 83.70 -32.18 -11.50
CA LEU A 197 83.81 -32.98 -10.28
C LEU A 197 84.40 -32.15 -9.12
N SER A 198 84.13 -32.55 -7.86
CA SER A 198 84.81 -32.22 -6.57
C SER A 198 83.85 -31.54 -5.56
N LYS A 199 83.35 -32.21 -4.52
CA LYS A 199 83.94 -32.71 -3.26
C LYS A 199 84.13 -31.63 -2.17
N ASP A 200 83.32 -31.81 -1.11
CA ASP A 200 83.40 -31.40 0.31
C ASP A 200 83.92 -30.00 0.69
N SER A 201 83.11 -29.24 1.45
CA SER A 201 83.26 -29.13 2.92
C SER A 201 82.32 -28.08 3.55
N LYS A 202 81.96 -28.37 4.79
CA LYS A 202 81.10 -27.73 5.80
C LYS A 202 81.41 -26.27 6.19
N ASP A 203 80.40 -25.70 6.89
CA ASP A 203 80.43 -24.64 7.92
C ASP A 203 80.78 -23.22 7.47
N ASP A 204 80.23 -22.13 8.00
CA ASP A 204 79.16 -21.84 8.97
C ASP A 204 78.89 -20.32 8.77
N GLY A 205 77.78 -19.81 9.30
CA GLY A 205 77.74 -18.42 9.75
C GLY A 205 76.98 -17.39 8.92
N GLN A 206 75.76 -17.13 9.39
CA GLN A 206 75.10 -15.82 9.51
C GLN A 206 74.61 -15.08 8.24
N VAL A 207 73.48 -14.35 8.20
CA VAL A 207 72.36 -14.06 9.11
C VAL A 207 71.36 -13.25 8.25
N LYS A 208 70.07 -13.31 8.62
CA LYS A 208 68.95 -12.44 8.20
C LYS A 208 68.45 -12.63 6.77
N ASP A 209 67.25 -13.21 6.69
CA ASP A 209 66.15 -12.41 6.16
C ASP A 209 64.82 -12.68 6.87
N LYS A 210 64.19 -11.57 7.23
CA LYS A 210 62.98 -11.48 8.04
C LYS A 210 61.77 -11.83 7.17
N LYS A 211 60.91 -12.74 7.66
CA LYS A 211 59.48 -12.70 7.34
C LYS A 211 58.91 -11.34 7.75
N PRO A 212 57.88 -10.85 7.04
CA PRO A 212 56.57 -10.97 7.67
C PRO A 212 55.52 -11.57 6.75
N ALA A 213 54.65 -12.36 7.38
CA ALA A 213 53.36 -12.73 6.85
C ALA A 213 52.51 -11.46 6.69
N PHE A 214 51.97 -11.21 5.49
CA PHE A 214 50.82 -10.34 5.32
C PHE A 214 49.65 -11.19 4.82
N ARG A 215 48.88 -11.71 5.78
CA ARG A 215 47.46 -11.95 5.57
C ARG A 215 46.81 -10.58 5.52
N GLU A 216 46.22 -10.20 4.39
CA GLU A 216 44.97 -9.43 4.43
C GLU A 216 44.08 -9.81 3.24
N ARG A 217 43.03 -10.57 3.57
CA ARG A 217 41.84 -10.71 2.73
C ARG A 217 41.17 -9.34 2.65
N PRO A 218 40.83 -8.80 1.48
CA PRO A 218 39.94 -7.65 1.44
C PRO A 218 38.54 -8.13 1.87
N LYS A 219 38.16 -7.75 3.10
CA LYS A 219 36.81 -7.91 3.62
C LYS A 219 35.89 -7.07 2.72
N LYS A 220 35.05 -7.71 1.90
CA LYS A 220 33.91 -7.07 1.23
C LYS A 220 33.06 -6.41 2.32
N LYS A 221 33.13 -5.09 2.47
CA LYS A 221 32.21 -4.33 3.32
C LYS A 221 30.86 -4.31 2.60
N LYS A 222 29.94 -5.19 3.00
CA LYS A 222 28.50 -5.06 2.69
C LYS A 222 28.01 -3.74 3.29
N TRP A 223 27.70 -2.74 2.47
CA TRP A 223 27.13 -1.47 2.93
C TRP A 223 25.59 -1.43 2.84
N TYR A 224 24.92 -2.57 3.02
CA TYR A 224 23.46 -2.55 3.14
C TYR A 224 23.04 -3.60 4.16
N ASN A 225 22.92 -3.15 5.41
CA ASN A 225 22.10 -3.79 6.43
C ASN A 225 20.96 -2.81 6.75
N ILE A 226 19.94 -2.78 5.90
CA ILE A 226 18.64 -2.23 6.28
C ILE A 226 17.89 -3.37 6.96
N HIS A 227 17.97 -3.42 8.29
CA HIS A 227 17.08 -4.25 9.08
C HIS A 227 15.71 -3.54 9.16
N LEU A 228 14.81 -3.88 8.24
CA LEU A 228 13.38 -3.67 8.47
C LEU A 228 12.97 -4.64 9.58
N LYS A 229 12.98 -4.16 10.83
CA LYS A 229 12.25 -4.82 11.91
C LYS A 229 10.76 -4.71 11.57
N VAL A 230 10.21 -5.75 10.97
CA VAL A 230 8.79 -6.04 11.08
C VAL A 230 8.56 -6.38 12.55
N ASP A 231 8.11 -5.39 13.33
CA ASP A 231 7.54 -5.66 14.64
C ASP A 231 6.28 -6.50 14.42
N LYS A 232 6.40 -7.80 14.65
CA LYS A 232 5.26 -8.67 14.93
C LYS A 232 4.75 -8.29 16.32
N SER A 233 3.84 -7.32 16.38
CA SER A 233 2.98 -7.16 17.55
C SER A 233 2.15 -8.44 17.72
N LYS A 234 2.34 -9.08 18.87
CA LYS A 234 1.61 -10.28 19.32
C LYS A 234 0.10 -9.99 19.48
N PRO A 235 -0.75 -11.02 19.37
CA PRO A 235 -2.18 -10.88 19.61
C PRO A 235 -2.48 -10.74 21.11
N CYS A 236 -3.37 -9.80 21.43
CA CYS A 236 -4.26 -9.86 22.60
C CYS A 236 -5.69 -9.92 22.06
#